data_AF-A0AA94JFS4-F1
#
_entry.id   AF-A0AA94JFS4-F1
#
_cell.length_a   1.000
_cell.length_b   1.000
_cell.length_c   1.000
_cell.angle_alpha   90.00
_cell.angle_beta   90.00
_cell.angle_gamma   90.00
#
_symmetry.space_group_name_H-M   'P 1'
#
loop_
_entity.id
_entity.type
_entity.pdbx_description
1 polymer ?
#
loop_
_entity_poly.entity_id
_entity_poly.type
_entity_poly.pdbx_seq_one_letter_code
_entity_poly.pdbx_strand_id
1 'polypeptide(L)'
;MNTIHFASDYRTCMQDAAHAYLLRHRAEYLADSDRLFSSAERHLIVGLEVPASLAAKLVHLAWTDMQCAKHPVSTVGVGNTL
;
A
#
# COMPACT_ATOMS: atom_id res chain seq x y z
N MET A 1 -27.50 8.49 -7.63
CA MET A 1 -26.94 7.74 -6.49
C MET A 1 -25.44 7.55 -6.71
N ASN A 2 -24.59 8.26 -5.95
CA ASN A 2 -23.13 8.24 -6.11
C ASN A 2 -22.51 7.30 -5.06
N THR A 3 -22.39 6.01 -5.38
CA THR A 3 -21.77 4.98 -4.51
C THR A 3 -20.24 4.91 -4.64
N ILE A 4 -19.64 5.70 -5.53
CA ILE A 4 -18.22 5.58 -5.91
C ILE A 4 -17.29 6.21 -4.87
N HIS A 5 -17.73 7.28 -4.18
CA HIS A 5 -16.90 7.96 -3.18
C HIS A 5 -16.67 7.10 -1.94
N PHE A 6 -17.72 6.47 -1.39
CA PHE A 6 -17.60 5.64 -0.18
C PHE A 6 -16.68 4.43 -0.37
N ALA A 7 -16.66 3.84 -1.57
CA ALA A 7 -15.76 2.74 -1.92
C ALA A 7 -14.30 3.21 -2.05
N SER A 8 -14.07 4.43 -2.55
CA SER A 8 -12.74 5.03 -2.64
C SER A 8 -12.17 5.36 -1.27
N ASP A 9 -12.98 5.93 -0.39
CA ASP A 9 -12.58 6.27 0.97
C ASP A 9 -12.30 5.00 1.80
N TYR A 10 -13.15 3.98 1.66
CA TYR A 10 -12.94 2.67 2.30
C TYR A 10 -11.63 2.01 1.85
N ARG A 11 -11.38 1.97 0.53
CA ARG A 11 -10.13 1.39 -0.01
C ARG A 11 -8.92 2.17 0.46
N THR A 12 -9.01 3.50 0.48
CA THR A 12 -7.93 4.38 0.93
C THR A 12 -7.63 4.14 2.41
N CYS A 13 -8.65 4.07 3.27
CA CYS A 13 -8.48 3.74 4.68
C CYS A 13 -7.85 2.36 4.90
N MET A 14 -8.29 1.34 4.16
CA MET A 14 -7.71 -0.01 4.26
C MET A 14 -6.26 -0.06 3.76
N GLN A 15 -5.96 0.68 2.69
CA GLN A 15 -4.62 0.79 2.15
C GLN A 15 -3.69 1.52 3.13
N ASP A 16 -4.18 2.58 3.79
CA ASP A 16 -3.43 3.32 4.80
C ASP A 16 -3.15 2.46 6.04
N ALA A 17 -4.14 1.67 6.50
CA ALA A 17 -3.95 0.72 7.59
C ALA A 17 -2.91 -0.36 7.25
N ALA A 18 -2.95 -0.91 6.03
CA ALA A 18 -1.94 -1.84 5.54
C ALA A 18 -0.55 -1.18 5.51
N HIS A 19 -0.48 0.07 5.05
CA HIS A 19 0.75 0.82 4.93
C HIS A 19 1.37 1.14 6.29
N ALA A 20 0.57 1.53 7.28
CA ALA A 20 1.01 1.75 8.66
C ALA A 20 1.55 0.46 9.29
N TYR A 21 0.89 -0.68 9.04
CA TYR A 21 1.36 -1.99 9.50
C TYR A 21 2.71 -2.36 8.89
N LEU A 22 2.84 -2.19 7.56
CA LEU A 22 4.08 -2.42 6.81
C LEU A 22 5.20 -1.49 7.29
N LEU A 23 4.93 -0.20 7.50
CA LEU A 23 5.93 0.78 7.92
C LEU A 23 6.47 0.49 9.33
N ARG A 24 5.60 0.04 10.25
CA ARG A 24 5.99 -0.32 11.61
C ARG A 24 6.79 -1.62 11.66
N HIS A 25 6.42 -2.61 10.85
CA HIS A 25 7.08 -3.91 10.84
C HIS A 25 8.28 -3.97 9.89
N ARG A 26 8.44 -3.06 8.92
CA ARG A 26 9.62 -3.07 8.01
C ARG A 26 10.94 -2.96 8.75
N ALA A 27 10.94 -2.30 9.92
CA ALA A 27 12.14 -2.15 10.74
C ALA A 27 12.56 -3.49 11.38
N GLU A 28 11.60 -4.36 11.69
CA GLU A 28 11.85 -5.71 12.21
C GLU A 28 12.11 -6.73 11.09
N TYR A 29 11.49 -6.57 9.92
CA TYR A 29 11.64 -7.48 8.77
C TYR A 29 12.63 -6.99 7.70
N LEU A 30 13.63 -6.18 8.08
CA LEU A 30 14.59 -5.56 7.14
C LEU A 30 15.35 -6.57 6.24
N ALA A 31 15.29 -7.87 6.55
CA ALA A 31 15.93 -8.96 5.80
C ALA A 31 14.95 -9.91 5.06
N ASP A 32 13.67 -9.95 5.42
CA ASP A 32 12.70 -10.95 4.92
C ASP A 32 11.42 -10.30 4.39
N SER A 33 11.54 -9.60 3.25
CA SER A 33 10.42 -8.97 2.57
C SER A 33 9.28 -9.95 2.28
N ASP A 34 9.59 -11.20 1.92
CA ASP A 34 8.61 -12.24 1.61
C ASP A 34 7.69 -12.59 2.79
N ARG A 35 8.26 -12.67 4.00
CA ARG A 35 7.50 -12.86 5.25
C ARG A 35 6.67 -11.64 5.62
N LEU A 36 7.16 -10.44 5.31
CA LEU A 36 6.42 -9.20 5.52
C LEU A 36 5.16 -9.16 4.63
N PHE A 37 5.28 -9.54 3.35
CA PHE A 37 4.14 -9.65 2.43
C PHE A 37 3.10 -10.65 2.95
N SER A 38 3.52 -11.87 3.25
CA SER A 38 2.61 -12.92 3.76
C SER A 38 1.94 -12.54 5.08
N SER A 39 2.66 -11.87 5.99
CA SER A 39 2.10 -11.41 7.27
C SER A 39 1.10 -10.26 7.08
N ALA A 40 1.40 -9.30 6.20
CA ALA A 40 0.51 -8.19 5.89
C ALA A 40 -0.78 -8.68 5.20
N GLU A 41 -0.66 -9.59 4.24
CA GLU A 41 -1.82 -10.24 3.61
C GLU A 41 -2.66 -10.98 4.65
N ARG A 42 -2.03 -11.78 5.51
CA ARG A 42 -2.75 -12.51 6.57
C ARG A 42 -3.41 -11.57 7.56
N HIS A 43 -2.78 -10.46 7.92
CA HIS A 43 -3.37 -9.46 8.80
C HIS A 43 -4.59 -8.79 8.16
N LEU A 44 -4.53 -8.47 6.86
CA LEU A 44 -5.69 -7.95 6.11
C LEU A 44 -6.82 -8.98 6.00
N ILE A 45 -6.49 -10.24 5.76
CA ILE A 45 -7.50 -11.31 5.65
C ILE A 45 -8.15 -11.60 7.00
N VAL A 46 -7.37 -11.70 8.07
CA VAL A 46 -7.87 -12.10 9.40
C VAL A 46 -8.45 -10.90 10.16
N GLY A 47 -7.82 -9.74 10.07
CA GLY A 47 -8.20 -8.53 10.82
C GLY A 47 -9.27 -7.69 10.14
N LEU A 48 -9.29 -7.68 8.80
CA LEU A 48 -10.23 -6.86 8.01
C LEU A 48 -11.16 -7.71 7.13
N GLU A 49 -11.11 -9.05 7.26
CA GLU A 49 -11.95 -10.01 6.53
C GLU A 49 -11.88 -9.84 4.99
N VAL A 50 -10.73 -9.34 4.50
CA VAL A 50 -10.51 -9.05 3.09
C VAL A 50 -10.21 -10.36 2.34
N PRO A 51 -10.78 -10.60 1.14
CA PRO A 51 -10.43 -11.77 0.36
C PRO A 51 -8.95 -11.75 -0.03
N ALA A 52 -8.30 -12.92 0.00
CA ALA A 52 -6.84 -13.03 -0.22
C ALA A 52 -6.37 -12.37 -1.53
N SER A 53 -7.14 -12.48 -2.61
CA SER A 53 -6.84 -11.82 -3.89
C SER A 53 -6.83 -10.30 -3.83
N LEU A 54 -7.60 -9.69 -2.91
CA LEU A 54 -7.62 -8.24 -2.69
C LEU A 54 -6.54 -7.83 -1.69
N ALA A 55 -6.31 -8.62 -0.64
CA ALA A 55 -5.21 -8.41 0.29
C ALA A 55 -3.85 -8.34 -0.44
N ALA A 56 -3.56 -9.31 -1.30
CA ALA A 56 -2.33 -9.33 -2.10
C ALA A 56 -2.17 -8.07 -2.96
N LYS A 57 -3.25 -7.61 -3.61
CA LYS A 57 -3.24 -6.37 -4.40
C LYS A 57 -2.95 -5.14 -3.55
N LEU A 58 -3.57 -5.04 -2.37
CA LEU A 58 -3.37 -3.91 -1.46
C LEU A 58 -1.94 -3.85 -0.94
N VAL A 59 -1.38 -4.99 -0.54
CA VAL A 59 0.02 -5.05 -0.05
C VAL A 59 1.00 -4.72 -1.18
N HIS A 60 0.78 -5.25 -2.39
CA HIS A 60 1.64 -4.96 -3.53
C HIS A 60 1.57 -3.48 -3.96
N LEU A 61 0.38 -2.89 -3.95
CA LEU A 61 0.17 -1.45 -4.20
C LEU A 61 0.87 -0.59 -3.15
N ALA A 62 0.66 -0.88 -1.86
CA ALA A 62 1.29 -0.15 -0.77
C ALA A 62 2.82 -0.24 -0.85
N TRP A 63 3.38 -1.41 -1.14
CA TRP A 63 4.83 -1.59 -1.32
C TRP A 63 5.37 -0.83 -2.53
N THR A 64 4.66 -0.85 -3.65
CA THR A 64 5.05 -0.12 -4.86
C THR A 64 5.04 1.40 -4.61
N ASP A 65 3.98 1.90 -3.98
CA ASP A 65 3.84 3.31 -3.60
C ASP A 65 4.97 3.73 -2.63
N MET A 66 5.27 2.89 -1.63
CA MET A 66 6.40 3.08 -0.72
C MET A 66 7.75 3.16 -1.43
N GLN A 67 7.99 2.35 -2.46
CA GLN A 67 9.24 2.37 -3.23
C GLN A 67 9.31 3.61 -4.13
N CYS A 68 8.19 3.96 -4.76
CA CYS A 68 8.04 5.19 -5.54
C CYS A 68 8.30 6.43 -4.68
N ALA A 69 7.71 6.51 -3.48
CA ALA A 69 7.90 7.62 -2.54
C ALA A 69 9.32 7.69 -1.95
N LYS A 70 10.04 6.56 -1.88
CA LYS A 70 11.45 6.53 -1.43
C LYS A 70 12.45 6.96 -2.50
N HIS A 71 12.03 7.00 -3.76
CA HIS A 71 12.80 7.53 -4.86
C HIS A 71 12.17 8.87 -5.27
N PRO A 72 12.50 10.00 -4.62
CA PRO A 72 12.19 11.27 -5.24
C PRO A 72 12.87 11.24 -6.60
N VAL A 73 12.08 11.21 -7.66
CA VAL A 73 12.56 11.51 -9.00
C VAL A 73 13.03 12.97 -8.98
N SER A 74 14.24 13.19 -8.50
CA SER A 74 15.10 14.19 -9.09
C SER A 74 15.28 13.75 -10.54
N THR A 75 14.54 14.36 -11.47
CA THR A 75 14.99 14.87 -12.79
C THR A 75 13.83 15.00 -13.79
N VAL A 76 13.79 16.17 -14.45
CA VAL A 76 12.95 16.64 -15.59
C VAL A 76 11.56 17.17 -15.21
N GLY A 77 11.28 18.47 -15.21
CA GLY A 77 11.63 19.46 -16.24
C GLY A 77 10.52 19.51 -17.29
N VAL A 78 9.36 20.09 -16.94
CA VAL A 78 8.39 20.55 -17.94
C VAL A 78 8.16 22.04 -17.72
N GLY A 79 9.11 22.83 -18.24
CA GLY A 79 8.81 24.20 -18.61
C GLY A 79 7.86 24.15 -19.79
N ASN A 80 6.57 24.37 -19.54
CA ASN A 80 5.62 24.66 -20.59
C ASN A 80 5.45 26.17 -20.68
N THR A 81 6.39 26.82 -21.38
CA THR A 81 6.23 28.16 -21.93
C THR A 81 6.08 28.00 -23.43
N LEU A 82 4.85 27.93 -23.92
CA LEU A 82 4.43 28.37 -25.26
C LEU A 82 2.99 28.85 -25.18
#